data_AF-A0A974P1X9-F1
#
_entry.id   AF-A0A974P1X9-F1
#
_cell.length_a   1.000
_cell.length_b   1.000
_cell.length_c   1.000
_cell.angle_alpha   90.00
_cell.angle_beta   90.00
_cell.angle_gamma   90.00
#
_symmetry.space_group_name_H-M   'P 1'
#
loop_
_entity.id
_entity.type
_entity.pdbx_description
1 polymer ?
#
loop_
_entity_poly.entity_id
_entity_poly.type
_entity_poly.pdbx_seq_one_letter_code
_entity_poly.pdbx_strand_id
1 'polypeptide(L)'
;MDYRQKVLAGVPQYVEYLQYSGWDQVEPFIDVEWNVTPQLTVTPGLKYVSEKLSVDADINQKSRLPFHGSKTFTKTLYFLTANYKLQDNLALYGQYATGFLLPDISATQAVNPNLNDLEPQESTNYQAGLVYHGGKLTVDADAYYIDFTNKIQSVTVGTENVSFNLGGARYKGIEGAVTYAATDTLFVFANGSINSAEAQGASTTIGGVPVVIAGGKQIAGAPSRPPRWASCSVTTTGRSR
;
A
#
# COMPACT_ATOMS: atom_id res chain seq x y z
N MET A 1 -3.71 23.44 -13.03
CA MET A 1 -2.44 22.71 -12.88
C MET A 1 -1.34 23.71 -13.21
N ASP A 2 -0.49 24.05 -12.23
CA ASP A 2 0.60 25.00 -12.42
C ASP A 2 1.86 24.22 -12.82
N TYR A 3 2.33 24.41 -14.06
CA TYR A 3 3.39 23.64 -14.69
C TYR A 3 4.80 24.21 -14.41
N ARG A 4 4.95 25.11 -13.43
CA ARG A 4 6.19 25.87 -13.17
C ARG A 4 7.17 25.19 -12.20
N GLN A 5 7.50 23.90 -12.40
CA GLN A 5 8.80 23.43 -11.87
C GLN A 5 9.90 23.92 -12.80
N LYS A 6 10.81 24.74 -12.27
CA LYS A 6 11.89 25.37 -13.04
C LYS A 6 12.81 24.30 -13.64
N VAL A 7 12.86 24.27 -14.97
CA VAL A 7 13.91 23.58 -15.73
C VAL A 7 15.23 24.34 -15.54
N LEU A 8 16.37 23.64 -15.64
CA LEU A 8 17.70 24.24 -15.59
C LEU A 8 17.80 25.45 -16.54
N ALA A 9 18.36 26.56 -16.04
CA ALA A 9 18.51 27.78 -16.83
C ALA A 9 19.40 27.53 -18.07
N GLY A 10 18.89 27.86 -19.26
CA GLY A 10 19.60 27.68 -20.53
C GLY A 10 19.21 26.41 -21.31
N VAL A 11 18.34 25.55 -20.78
CA VAL A 11 17.93 24.34 -21.50
C VAL A 11 16.69 24.60 -22.37
N PRO A 12 16.73 24.30 -23.69
CA PRO A 12 15.65 24.62 -24.60
C PRO A 12 14.34 23.89 -24.27
N GLN A 13 13.25 24.64 -24.14
CA GLN A 13 11.92 24.11 -23.79
C GLN A 13 11.14 23.54 -24.98
N TYR A 14 11.62 23.77 -26.20
CA TYR A 14 10.94 23.39 -27.45
C TYR A 14 11.29 21.98 -27.94
N VAL A 15 12.16 21.26 -27.22
CA VAL A 15 12.57 19.90 -27.60
C VAL A 15 11.68 18.90 -26.87
N GLU A 16 11.04 18.02 -27.62
CA GLU A 16 10.27 16.90 -27.06
C GLU A 16 11.18 15.97 -26.25
N TYR A 17 10.64 15.39 -25.18
CA TYR A 17 11.35 14.41 -24.38
C TYR A 17 11.53 13.13 -25.17
N LEU A 18 12.70 12.50 -25.04
CA LEU A 18 13.01 11.20 -25.64
C LEU A 18 13.48 10.30 -24.50
N GLN A 19 12.53 9.52 -23.96
CA GLN A 19 12.75 8.64 -22.82
C GLN A 19 12.09 7.29 -23.09
N TYR A 20 12.90 6.24 -23.05
CA TYR A 20 12.50 4.85 -23.00
C TYR A 20 12.70 4.33 -21.59
N SER A 21 11.67 3.72 -21.02
CA SER A 21 11.76 3.09 -19.71
C SER A 21 11.15 1.71 -19.73
N GLY A 22 11.77 0.77 -19.02
CA GLY A 22 11.39 -0.63 -18.99
C GLY A 22 11.51 -1.23 -17.60
N TRP A 23 10.66 -2.23 -17.34
CA TRP A 23 10.58 -2.96 -16.08
C TRP A 23 10.66 -4.45 -16.39
N ASP A 24 11.69 -5.13 -15.86
CA ASP A 24 11.80 -6.59 -15.92
C ASP A 24 11.55 -7.14 -14.51
N GLN A 25 10.63 -8.10 -14.35
CA GLN A 25 10.31 -8.65 -13.03
C GLN A 25 10.32 -10.17 -13.01
N VAL A 26 10.83 -10.74 -11.92
CA VAL A 26 10.82 -12.18 -11.63
C VAL A 26 10.39 -12.36 -10.17
N GLU A 27 9.29 -13.09 -9.95
CA GLU A 27 8.68 -13.27 -8.63
C GLU A 27 8.35 -14.75 -8.29
N PRO A 28 9.35 -15.63 -8.08
CA PRO A 28 9.07 -16.99 -7.62
C PRO A 28 8.42 -16.96 -6.24
N PHE A 29 7.41 -17.79 -6.05
CA PHE A 29 6.69 -17.93 -4.78
C PHE A 29 6.39 -19.40 -4.47
N ILE A 30 6.18 -19.66 -3.18
CA ILE A 30 5.74 -20.96 -2.66
C ILE A 30 4.86 -20.74 -1.43
N ASP A 31 3.70 -21.38 -1.40
CA ASP A 31 2.86 -21.61 -0.23
C ASP A 31 2.77 -23.10 0.08
N VAL A 32 2.50 -23.39 1.35
CA VAL A 32 2.13 -24.74 1.79
C VAL A 32 0.89 -24.63 2.66
N GLU A 33 -0.23 -25.18 2.21
CA GLU A 33 -1.41 -25.30 3.06
C GLU A 33 -1.25 -26.53 3.97
N TRP A 34 -1.18 -26.30 5.27
CA TRP A 34 -1.00 -27.35 6.27
C TRP A 34 -2.20 -27.44 7.21
N ASN A 35 -2.95 -28.53 7.07
CA ASN A 35 -3.99 -28.92 8.02
C ASN A 35 -3.35 -29.53 9.28
N VAL A 36 -3.00 -28.68 10.25
CA VAL A 36 -2.37 -29.06 11.52
C VAL A 36 -3.32 -29.94 12.35
N THR A 37 -4.60 -29.59 12.35
CA THR A 37 -5.71 -30.40 12.90
C THR A 37 -6.91 -30.30 11.96
N PRO A 38 -7.99 -31.09 12.15
CA PRO A 38 -9.22 -30.93 11.36
C PRO A 38 -9.89 -29.55 11.51
N GLN A 39 -9.50 -28.77 12.51
CA GLN A 39 -10.03 -27.42 12.79
C GLN A 39 -9.01 -26.31 12.52
N LEU A 40 -7.72 -26.62 12.40
CA LEU A 40 -6.65 -25.63 12.24
C LEU A 40 -5.90 -25.85 10.93
N THR A 41 -6.00 -24.87 10.04
CA THR A 41 -5.20 -24.79 8.80
C THR A 41 -4.23 -23.62 8.91
N VAL A 42 -2.95 -23.88 8.66
CA VAL A 42 -1.91 -22.86 8.65
C VAL A 42 -1.26 -22.85 7.27
N THR A 43 -1.11 -21.67 6.67
CA THR A 43 -0.52 -21.51 5.34
C THR A 43 0.66 -20.55 5.41
N PRO A 44 1.88 -21.04 5.71
CA PRO A 44 3.08 -20.26 5.49
C PRO A 44 3.38 -20.14 4.01
N GLY A 45 4.09 -19.08 3.65
CA GLY A 45 4.85 -19.08 2.42
C GLY A 45 5.74 -17.88 2.24
N LEU A 46 6.39 -17.90 1.09
CA LEU A 46 7.53 -17.08 0.76
C LEU A 46 7.40 -16.65 -0.70
N LYS A 47 7.73 -15.39 -0.97
CA LYS A 47 7.90 -14.88 -2.33
C LYS A 47 9.22 -14.15 -2.40
N TYR A 48 10.04 -14.43 -3.40
CA TYR A 48 11.21 -13.62 -3.71
C TYR A 48 10.88 -12.74 -4.90
N VAL A 49 11.12 -11.44 -4.79
CA VAL A 49 10.86 -10.42 -5.81
C VAL A 49 12.20 -9.91 -6.30
N SER A 50 12.39 -9.89 -7.62
CA SER A 50 13.53 -9.25 -8.29
C SER A 50 12.99 -8.41 -9.44
N GLU A 51 13.00 -7.10 -9.27
CA GLU A 51 12.51 -6.14 -10.26
C GLU A 51 13.63 -5.21 -10.71
N LYS A 52 13.88 -5.16 -12.02
CA LYS A 52 14.86 -4.27 -12.64
C LYS A 52 14.14 -3.11 -13.30
N LEU A 53 14.36 -1.92 -12.76
CA LEU A 53 13.95 -0.66 -13.37
C LEU A 53 15.06 -0.17 -14.30
N SER A 54 14.73 0.17 -15.53
CA SER A 54 15.63 0.75 -16.51
C SER A 54 15.05 2.05 -17.08
N VAL A 55 15.92 3.04 -17.24
CA VAL A 55 15.59 4.34 -17.82
C VAL A 55 16.71 4.71 -18.78
N ASP A 56 16.33 4.96 -20.02
CA ASP A 56 17.19 5.36 -21.11
C ASP A 56 16.59 6.61 -21.74
N ALA A 57 17.14 7.77 -21.40
CA ALA A 57 16.62 9.06 -21.83
C ALA A 57 17.75 9.94 -22.37
N ASP A 58 17.76 10.18 -23.69
CA ASP A 58 18.63 11.19 -24.29
C ASP A 58 18.20 12.60 -23.87
N ILE A 59 16.89 12.80 -23.65
CA ILE A 59 16.29 14.04 -23.16
C ILE A 59 15.25 13.71 -22.09
N ASN A 60 15.67 13.76 -20.82
CA ASN A 60 14.82 13.44 -19.67
C ASN A 60 13.67 14.46 -19.46
N GLN A 61 12.54 13.99 -18.91
CA GLN A 61 11.29 14.73 -18.80
C GLN A 61 11.33 16.00 -17.91
N LYS A 62 12.24 16.14 -16.93
CA LYS A 62 12.37 17.41 -16.18
C LYS A 62 13.78 18.01 -16.21
N SER A 63 14.83 17.21 -16.02
CA SER A 63 16.21 17.71 -16.07
C SER A 63 16.62 18.19 -17.47
N ARG A 64 16.01 17.61 -18.52
CA ARG A 64 16.39 17.78 -19.93
C ARG A 64 17.85 17.42 -20.24
N LEU A 65 18.51 16.73 -19.31
CA LEU A 65 19.84 16.15 -19.47
C LEU A 65 19.71 14.66 -19.82
N PRO A 66 20.71 14.08 -20.51
CA PRO A 66 20.75 12.64 -20.71
C PRO A 66 20.79 11.88 -19.38
N PHE A 67 20.04 10.79 -19.30
CA PHE A 67 20.04 9.87 -18.17
C PHE A 67 19.90 8.43 -18.64
N HIS A 68 20.92 7.64 -18.39
CA HIS A 68 20.94 6.21 -18.70
C HIS A 68 21.30 5.46 -17.42
N GLY A 69 20.35 4.68 -16.91
CA GLY A 69 20.54 4.00 -15.64
C GLY A 69 19.61 2.81 -15.50
N SER A 70 20.07 1.80 -14.77
CA SER A 70 19.23 0.69 -14.35
C SER A 70 19.55 0.30 -12.91
N LYS A 71 18.53 -0.09 -12.16
CA LYS A 71 18.68 -0.62 -10.80
C LYS A 71 17.78 -1.83 -10.62
N THR A 72 18.35 -2.89 -10.03
CA THR A 72 17.60 -4.06 -9.60
C THR A 72 17.28 -3.93 -8.13
N PHE A 73 16.01 -4.09 -7.79
CA PHE A 73 15.51 -4.15 -6.44
C PHE A 73 15.13 -5.59 -6.13
N THR A 74 15.58 -6.09 -4.98
CA THR A 74 15.31 -7.46 -4.57
C THR A 74 14.74 -7.48 -3.16
N LYS A 75 13.70 -8.28 -2.93
CA LYS A 75 13.12 -8.46 -1.60
C LYS A 75 12.55 -9.86 -1.41
N THR A 76 12.74 -10.42 -0.22
CA THR A 76 12.03 -11.62 0.20
C THR A 76 10.82 -11.21 1.03
N LEU A 77 9.65 -11.65 0.60
CA LEU A 77 8.36 -11.43 1.24
C LEU A 77 7.89 -12.70 1.93
N TYR A 78 7.30 -12.52 3.11
CA TYR A 78 6.79 -13.59 3.94
C TYR A 78 5.28 -13.42 4.07
N PHE A 79 4.57 -14.54 4.04
CA PHE A 79 3.17 -14.57 4.42
C PHE A 79 2.90 -15.78 5.32
N LEU A 80 1.96 -15.61 6.24
CA LEU A 80 1.49 -16.64 7.13
C LEU A 80 0.03 -16.38 7.42
N THR A 81 -0.82 -17.34 7.10
CA THR A 81 -2.21 -17.34 7.54
C THR A 81 -2.48 -18.50 8.47
N ALA A 82 -3.38 -18.30 9.42
CA ALA A 82 -3.87 -19.33 10.32
C ALA A 82 -5.39 -19.21 10.39
N ASN A 83 -6.10 -20.30 10.10
CA ASN A 83 -7.55 -20.38 10.13
C ASN A 83 -7.97 -21.45 11.13
N TYR A 84 -8.75 -21.06 12.14
CA TYR A 84 -9.21 -21.95 13.20
C TYR A 84 -10.74 -22.01 13.24
N LYS A 85 -11.29 -23.17 12.92
CA LYS A 85 -12.72 -23.48 12.98
C LYS A 85 -13.12 -23.77 14.43
N LEU A 86 -13.57 -22.74 15.15
CA LEU A 86 -13.99 -22.85 16.55
C LEU A 86 -15.29 -23.67 16.68
N GLN A 87 -16.21 -23.50 15.72
CA GLN A 87 -17.45 -24.28 15.56
C GLN A 87 -17.79 -24.43 14.08
N ASP A 88 -18.82 -25.21 13.73
CA ASP A 88 -19.25 -25.39 12.33
C ASP A 88 -19.65 -24.09 11.62
N ASN A 89 -20.12 -23.12 12.39
CA ASN A 89 -20.58 -21.81 11.94
C ASN A 89 -19.67 -20.66 12.37
N LEU A 90 -18.52 -20.93 13.00
CA LEU A 90 -17.64 -19.88 13.55
C LEU A 90 -16.17 -20.22 13.31
N ALA A 91 -15.49 -19.36 12.57
CA ALA A 91 -14.06 -19.45 12.31
C ALA A 91 -13.35 -18.17 12.80
N LEU A 92 -12.15 -18.34 13.34
CA LEU A 92 -11.21 -17.27 13.63
C LEU A 92 -10.07 -17.35 12.61
N TYR A 93 -9.50 -16.21 12.24
CA TYR A 93 -8.33 -16.20 11.39
C TYR A 93 -7.31 -15.15 11.85
N GLY A 94 -6.05 -15.40 11.51
CA GLY A 94 -4.94 -14.48 11.67
C GLY A 94 -4.08 -14.49 10.42
N GLN A 95 -3.56 -13.31 10.05
CA GLN A 95 -2.71 -13.14 8.89
C GLN A 95 -1.52 -12.24 9.24
N TYR A 96 -0.36 -12.63 8.75
CA TYR A 96 0.87 -11.86 8.74
C TYR A 96 1.38 -11.84 7.30
N ALA A 97 1.68 -10.66 6.77
CA ALA A 97 2.22 -10.54 5.43
C ALA A 97 3.17 -9.35 5.31
N THR A 98 4.23 -9.49 4.53
CA THR A 98 5.08 -8.37 4.14
C THR A 98 4.81 -7.96 2.69
N GLY A 99 4.84 -6.65 2.45
CA GLY A 99 4.60 -6.05 1.15
C GLY A 99 5.80 -5.23 0.67
N PHE A 100 5.79 -4.94 -0.62
CA PHE A 100 6.85 -4.24 -1.33
C PHE A 100 6.24 -3.37 -2.42
N LEU A 101 6.71 -2.14 -2.52
CA LEU A 101 6.30 -1.20 -3.55
C LEU A 101 7.53 -0.47 -4.07
N LEU A 102 7.76 -0.57 -5.38
CA LEU A 102 8.86 0.14 -6.00
C LEU A 102 8.66 1.66 -5.98
N PRO A 103 9.76 2.41 -5.93
CA PRO A 103 9.76 3.84 -6.18
C PRO A 103 9.18 4.17 -7.56
N ASP A 104 8.39 5.23 -7.62
CA ASP A 104 7.83 5.72 -8.88
C ASP A 104 8.96 6.17 -9.82
N ILE A 105 8.86 5.82 -11.10
CA ILE A 105 9.84 6.19 -12.13
C ILE A 105 10.00 7.72 -12.29
N SER A 106 9.00 8.50 -11.90
CA SER A 106 9.08 9.96 -11.85
C SER A 106 10.18 10.48 -10.91
N ALA A 107 10.64 9.66 -9.95
CA ALA A 107 11.79 9.99 -9.11
C ALA A 107 13.10 10.04 -9.92
N THR A 108 13.20 9.31 -11.04
CA THR A 108 14.35 9.33 -11.95
C THR A 108 14.32 10.50 -12.93
N GLN A 109 13.29 11.35 -12.85
CA GLN A 109 13.12 12.52 -13.71
C GLN A 109 13.60 13.81 -13.05
N ALA A 110 14.16 13.76 -11.83
CA ALA A 110 14.71 14.91 -11.12
C ALA A 110 15.94 15.50 -11.83
N VAL A 111 16.35 16.72 -11.44
CA VAL A 111 17.50 17.43 -12.03
C VAL A 111 18.81 16.64 -11.91
N ASN A 112 19.01 15.95 -10.79
CA ASN A 112 20.11 15.01 -10.56
C ASN A 112 19.52 13.66 -10.10
N PRO A 113 19.08 12.79 -11.01
CA PRO A 113 18.48 11.52 -10.66
C PRO A 113 19.57 10.54 -10.20
N ASN A 114 19.46 10.03 -8.96
CA ASN A 114 20.32 8.98 -8.45
C ASN A 114 19.47 7.76 -8.07
N LEU A 115 19.54 6.72 -8.90
CA LEU A 115 18.82 5.46 -8.64
C LEU A 115 19.28 4.81 -7.33
N ASN A 116 20.53 5.03 -6.90
CA ASN A 116 21.06 4.41 -5.68
C ASN A 116 20.34 4.91 -4.43
N ASP A 117 19.82 6.14 -4.44
CA ASP A 117 19.14 6.76 -3.30
C ASP A 117 17.67 6.32 -3.17
N LEU A 118 17.14 5.61 -4.18
CA LEU A 118 15.78 5.10 -4.15
C LEU A 118 15.72 3.79 -3.37
N GLU A 119 14.96 3.77 -2.29
CA GLU A 119 14.62 2.54 -1.57
C GLU A 119 13.15 2.16 -1.80
N PRO A 120 12.82 0.87 -1.96
CA PRO A 120 11.44 0.43 -2.00
C PRO A 120 10.71 0.77 -0.71
N GLN A 121 9.42 1.10 -0.83
CA GLN A 121 8.53 1.18 0.32
C GLN A 121 8.13 -0.24 0.72
N GLU A 122 8.20 -0.54 2.01
CA GLU A 122 7.85 -1.86 2.53
C GLU A 122 6.66 -1.74 3.47
N SER A 123 5.92 -2.84 3.63
CA SER A 123 4.84 -2.93 4.61
C SER A 123 4.93 -4.23 5.39
N THR A 124 4.54 -4.19 6.66
CA THR A 124 4.28 -5.38 7.47
C THR A 124 2.84 -5.30 7.97
N ASN A 125 2.04 -6.27 7.58
CA ASN A 125 0.61 -6.32 7.83
C ASN A 125 0.32 -7.41 8.85
N TYR A 126 -0.45 -7.06 9.87
CA TYR A 126 -1.02 -7.99 10.84
C TYR A 126 -2.54 -7.82 10.79
N GLN A 127 -3.27 -8.91 10.62
CA GLN A 127 -4.72 -8.91 10.64
C GLN A 127 -5.21 -10.08 11.48
N ALA A 128 -6.27 -9.86 12.24
CA ALA A 128 -6.97 -10.92 12.96
C ALA A 128 -8.46 -10.66 12.87
N GLY A 129 -9.24 -11.70 12.62
CA GLY A 129 -10.67 -11.57 12.45
C GLY A 129 -11.42 -12.85 12.72
N LEU A 130 -12.73 -12.75 12.55
CA LEU A 130 -13.67 -13.85 12.71
C LEU A 130 -14.73 -13.79 11.63
N VAL A 131 -15.20 -14.98 11.28
CA VAL A 131 -16.33 -15.16 10.37
C VAL A 131 -17.33 -16.06 11.07
N TYR A 132 -18.56 -15.59 11.18
CA TYR A 132 -19.70 -16.37 11.63
C TYR A 132 -20.71 -16.53 10.48
N HIS A 133 -21.18 -17.76 10.25
CA HIS A 133 -22.22 -18.04 9.30
C HIS A 133 -23.17 -19.10 9.85
N GLY A 134 -24.35 -18.68 10.35
CA GLY A 134 -25.31 -19.56 11.00
C GLY A 134 -26.76 -19.17 10.74
N GLY A 135 -27.52 -20.08 10.14
CA GLY A 135 -28.95 -19.91 9.89
C GLY A 135 -29.26 -18.68 9.05
N LYS A 136 -29.77 -17.62 9.69
CA LYS A 136 -30.16 -16.36 9.04
C LYS A 136 -29.10 -15.25 9.20
N LEU A 137 -27.99 -15.51 9.89
CA LEU A 137 -27.03 -14.49 10.27
C LEU A 137 -25.65 -14.80 9.72
N THR A 138 -25.03 -13.82 9.08
CA THR A 138 -23.62 -13.80 8.70
C THR A 138 -22.96 -12.60 9.34
N VAL A 139 -21.80 -12.79 9.98
CA VAL A 139 -21.00 -11.72 10.56
C VAL A 139 -19.56 -11.92 10.11
N ASP A 140 -18.92 -10.83 9.71
CA ASP A 140 -17.49 -10.74 9.48
C ASP A 140 -16.97 -9.55 10.30
N ALA A 141 -15.87 -9.73 11.00
CA ALA A 141 -15.25 -8.65 11.75
C ALA A 141 -13.75 -8.89 11.87
N ASP A 142 -12.97 -7.84 11.72
CA ASP A 142 -11.52 -7.93 11.78
C ASP A 142 -10.88 -6.65 12.29
N ALA A 143 -9.67 -6.82 12.81
CA ALA A 143 -8.80 -5.74 13.20
C ALA A 143 -7.49 -5.90 12.45
N TYR A 144 -6.95 -4.78 11.98
CA TYR A 144 -5.71 -4.76 11.22
C TYR A 144 -4.74 -3.71 11.75
N TYR A 145 -3.47 -3.99 11.53
CA TYR A 145 -2.36 -3.10 11.83
C TYR A 145 -1.31 -3.27 10.72
N ILE A 146 -0.93 -2.16 10.10
CA ILE A 146 0.04 -2.11 9.03
C ILE A 146 1.13 -1.12 9.40
N ASP A 147 2.37 -1.59 9.40
CA ASP A 147 3.56 -0.77 9.58
C ASP A 147 4.28 -0.63 8.24
N PHE A 148 4.29 0.57 7.69
CA PHE A 148 5.04 0.91 6.49
C PHE A 148 6.41 1.45 6.89
N THR A 149 7.44 1.06 6.15
CA THR A 149 8.78 1.65 6.23
C THR A 149 9.18 2.21 4.87
N ASN A 150 10.11 3.16 4.87
CA ASN A 150 10.63 3.78 3.65
C ASN A 150 9.55 4.41 2.76
N LYS A 151 8.52 4.99 3.37
CA LYS A 151 7.42 5.62 2.62
C LYS A 151 7.94 6.84 1.85
N ILE A 152 7.74 6.87 0.54
CA ILE A 152 8.20 7.98 -0.28
C ILE A 152 7.28 9.19 -0.04
N GLN A 153 7.87 10.32 0.32
CA GLN A 153 7.18 11.61 0.36
C GLN A 153 7.87 12.62 -0.54
N SER A 154 7.07 13.49 -1.13
CA SER A 154 7.56 14.62 -1.92
C SER A 154 7.36 15.90 -1.11
N VAL A 155 8.45 16.63 -0.89
CA VAL A 155 8.41 17.95 -0.24
C VAL A 155 8.95 19.00 -1.20
N THR A 156 8.38 20.20 -1.13
CA THR A 156 8.92 21.35 -1.87
C THR A 156 9.97 22.06 -1.01
N VAL A 157 11.23 22.05 -1.44
CA VAL A 157 12.32 22.83 -0.80
C VAL A 157 12.68 23.97 -1.75
N GLY A 158 12.42 25.21 -1.34
CA GLY A 158 12.57 26.38 -2.21
C GLY A 158 11.59 26.31 -3.39
N THR A 159 12.10 26.11 -4.61
CA THR A 159 11.29 25.94 -5.84
C THR A 159 11.30 24.52 -6.40
N GLU A 160 11.96 23.57 -5.73
CA GLU A 160 12.10 22.18 -6.23
C GLU A 160 11.24 21.22 -5.41
N ASN A 161 10.61 20.24 -6.09
CA ASN A 161 10.00 19.10 -5.41
C ASN A 161 11.04 18.00 -5.34
N VAL A 162 11.37 17.60 -4.12
CA VAL A 162 12.29 16.50 -3.85
C VAL A 162 11.48 15.36 -3.24
N SER A 163 11.51 14.21 -3.91
CA SER A 163 10.96 12.96 -3.40
C SER A 163 12.05 12.20 -2.66
N PHE A 164 11.76 11.73 -1.46
CA PHE A 164 12.70 10.98 -0.65
C PHE A 164 11.96 9.95 0.19
N ASN A 165 12.65 8.84 0.51
CA ASN A 165 12.16 7.86 1.45
C ASN A 165 12.15 8.50 2.84
N LEU A 166 10.96 8.78 3.35
CA LEU A 166 10.75 9.45 4.62
C LEU A 166 9.96 8.54 5.56
N GLY A 167 10.69 7.96 6.50
CA GLY A 167 10.15 7.37 7.71
C GLY A 167 9.12 6.26 7.49
N GLY A 168 8.50 5.86 8.60
CA GLY A 168 7.42 4.89 8.61
C GLY A 168 6.04 5.54 8.70
N ALA A 169 5.02 4.76 8.37
CA ALA A 169 3.62 5.12 8.53
C ALA A 169 2.85 3.96 9.13
N ARG A 170 1.92 4.24 10.04
CA ARG A 170 1.18 3.23 10.77
C ARG A 170 -0.30 3.37 10.50
N TYR A 171 -0.88 2.31 9.95
CA TYR A 171 -2.31 2.24 9.65
C TYR A 171 -2.89 1.19 10.58
N LYS A 172 -4.02 1.48 11.22
CA LYS A 172 -4.70 0.52 12.08
C LYS A 172 -6.19 0.74 12.00
N GLY A 173 -6.96 -0.32 12.12
CA GLY A 173 -8.40 -0.20 12.06
C GLY A 173 -9.12 -1.43 12.52
N ILE A 174 -10.43 -1.27 12.65
CA ILE A 174 -11.37 -2.36 12.88
C ILE A 174 -12.47 -2.18 11.85
N GLU A 175 -12.81 -3.27 11.16
CA GLU A 175 -13.88 -3.32 10.19
C GLU A 175 -14.85 -4.44 10.57
N GLY A 176 -16.09 -4.33 10.10
CA GLY A 176 -17.05 -5.38 10.29
C GLY A 176 -18.28 -5.22 9.41
N ALA A 177 -18.89 -6.35 9.12
CA ALA A 177 -20.11 -6.47 8.36
C ALA A 177 -21.04 -7.50 9.01
N VAL A 178 -22.34 -7.22 8.94
CA VAL A 178 -23.40 -8.12 9.37
C VAL A 178 -24.45 -8.19 8.28
N THR A 179 -24.91 -9.40 7.99
CA THR A 179 -26.05 -9.66 7.11
C THR A 179 -27.05 -10.54 7.84
N TYR A 180 -28.31 -10.12 7.84
CA TYR A 180 -29.43 -10.82 8.44
C TYR A 180 -30.53 -11.09 7.39
N ALA A 181 -30.82 -12.37 7.16
CA ALA A 181 -31.93 -12.83 6.34
C ALA A 181 -33.24 -12.72 7.15
N ALA A 182 -33.92 -11.59 7.07
CA ALA A 182 -35.20 -11.39 7.75
C ALA A 182 -36.24 -12.42 7.28
N THR A 183 -36.25 -12.71 5.98
CA THR A 183 -37.01 -13.81 5.34
C THR A 183 -36.14 -14.51 4.30
N ASP A 184 -36.67 -15.54 3.64
CA ASP A 184 -35.98 -16.25 2.55
C ASP A 184 -35.73 -15.37 1.31
N THR A 185 -36.33 -14.18 1.26
CA THR A 185 -36.25 -13.26 0.12
C THR A 185 -35.88 -11.83 0.53
N LEU A 186 -35.73 -11.54 1.82
CA LEU A 186 -35.45 -10.21 2.36
C LEU A 186 -34.20 -10.25 3.24
N PHE A 187 -33.19 -9.50 2.83
CA PHE A 187 -31.90 -9.42 3.52
C PHE A 187 -31.64 -7.97 3.94
N VAL A 188 -31.19 -7.83 5.18
CA VAL A 188 -30.73 -6.56 5.76
C VAL A 188 -29.25 -6.70 6.03
N PHE A 189 -28.45 -5.75 5.58
CA PHE A 189 -27.03 -5.74 5.86
C PHE A 189 -26.58 -4.38 6.37
N ALA A 190 -25.56 -4.42 7.23
CA ALA A 190 -24.87 -3.26 7.73
C ALA A 190 -23.38 -3.55 7.76
N ASN A 191 -22.57 -2.54 7.47
CA ASN A 191 -21.12 -2.63 7.56
C ASN A 191 -20.56 -1.31 8.10
N GLY A 192 -19.32 -1.34 8.56
CA GLY A 192 -18.59 -0.13 8.85
C GLY A 192 -17.17 -0.37 9.34
N SER A 193 -16.41 0.71 9.46
CA SER A 193 -15.04 0.67 9.98
C SER A 193 -14.66 1.91 10.76
N ILE A 194 -13.53 1.81 11.48
CA ILE A 194 -12.86 2.90 12.18
C ILE A 194 -11.36 2.75 11.97
N ASN A 195 -10.75 3.64 11.19
CA ASN A 195 -9.37 3.48 10.72
C ASN A 195 -8.49 4.70 11.08
N SER A 196 -7.29 4.53 11.60
CA SER A 196 -6.31 5.61 11.83
C SER A 196 -5.07 5.40 10.96
N ALA A 197 -4.48 6.51 10.48
CA ALA A 197 -3.25 6.51 9.70
C ALA A 197 -2.31 7.64 10.15
N GLU A 198 -1.20 7.29 10.79
CA GLU A 198 -0.26 8.23 11.41
C GLU A 198 1.15 8.07 10.84
N ALA A 199 1.86 9.18 10.61
CA ALA A 199 3.28 9.15 10.29
C ALA A 199 4.10 8.90 11.56
N GLN A 200 5.16 8.09 11.47
CA GLN A 200 6.05 7.81 12.62
C GLN A 200 7.06 8.95 12.88
N GLY A 201 7.15 9.91 11.95
CA GLY A 201 8.06 11.04 12.02
C GLY A 201 9.43 10.70 11.45
N ALA A 202 10.09 11.69 10.86
CA ALA A 202 11.42 11.54 10.32
C ALA A 202 12.04 12.92 10.07
N SER A 203 13.37 12.99 10.13
CA SER A 203 14.13 14.21 9.85
C SER A 203 15.21 13.91 8.84
N THR A 204 15.34 14.76 7.82
CA THR A 204 16.42 14.69 6.84
C THR A 204 16.97 16.09 6.57
N THR A 205 18.04 16.18 5.80
CA THR A 205 18.57 17.46 5.30
C THR A 205 18.67 17.40 3.79
N ILE A 206 17.97 18.28 3.10
CA ILE A 206 17.94 18.37 1.63
C ILE A 206 18.63 19.67 1.25
N GLY A 207 19.78 19.59 0.57
CA GLY A 207 20.54 20.78 0.16
C GLY A 207 20.94 21.70 1.32
N GLY A 208 21.21 21.14 2.51
CA GLY A 208 21.53 21.90 3.72
C GLY A 208 20.31 22.43 4.49
N VAL A 209 19.08 22.23 3.99
CA VAL A 209 17.85 22.61 4.67
C VAL A 209 17.32 21.43 5.49
N PRO A 210 17.19 21.55 6.82
CA PRO A 210 16.58 20.52 7.65
C PRO A 210 15.08 20.42 7.35
N VAL A 211 14.62 19.22 7.02
CA VAL A 211 13.21 18.89 6.83
C VAL A 211 12.81 17.93 7.93
N VAL A 212 11.80 18.31 8.72
CA VAL A 212 11.29 17.49 9.83
C VAL A 212 9.81 17.21 9.62
N ILE A 213 9.44 15.94 9.67
CA ILE A 213 8.06 15.50 9.76
C ILE A 213 7.82 15.04 11.19
N ALA A 214 6.89 15.73 11.86
CA ALA A 214 6.49 15.37 13.21
C ALA A 214 5.78 14.01 13.20
N GLY A 215 6.26 13.09 14.03
CA GLY A 215 5.59 11.81 14.28
C GLY A 215 4.27 11.99 15.03
N GLY A 216 3.36 11.03 14.88
CA GLY A 216 2.02 11.04 15.47
C GLY A 216 1.05 11.99 14.77
N LYS A 217 1.46 12.68 13.71
CA LYS A 217 0.53 13.44 12.86
C LYS A 217 -0.10 12.54 11.83
N GLN A 218 -1.37 12.83 11.55
CA GLN A 218 -2.11 12.15 10.52
C GLN A 218 -1.52 12.44 9.14
N ILE A 219 -1.47 11.43 8.28
CA ILE A 219 -0.86 11.55 6.95
C ILE A 219 -1.77 12.40 6.05
N ALA A 220 -1.17 13.29 5.25
CA ALA A 220 -1.91 14.12 4.30
C ALA A 220 -2.74 13.24 3.33
N GLY A 221 -4.02 13.56 3.18
CA GLY A 221 -4.97 12.78 2.37
C GLY A 221 -5.66 11.64 3.14
N ALA A 222 -5.17 11.25 4.33
CA ALA A 222 -5.97 10.44 5.23
C ALA A 222 -7.08 11.33 5.84
N PRO A 223 -8.32 10.83 6.01
CA PRO A 223 -9.42 11.60 6.60
C PRO A 223 -9.14 11.98 8.06
N SER A 224 -9.29 13.25 8.43
CA SER A 224 -8.87 13.89 9.72
C SER A 224 -9.50 13.35 11.01
N ARG A 225 -10.38 12.36 10.86
CA ARG A 225 -11.01 11.53 11.89
C ARG A 225 -11.06 10.13 11.32
N PRO A 226 -10.99 9.07 12.14
CA PRO A 226 -11.12 7.73 11.58
C PRO A 226 -12.40 7.68 10.74
N PRO A 227 -12.31 7.34 9.45
CA PRO A 227 -13.44 7.43 8.55
C PRO A 227 -14.48 6.42 9.03
N ARG A 228 -15.47 6.94 9.74
CA ARG A 228 -16.65 6.19 10.14
C ARG A 228 -17.56 6.14 8.92
N TRP A 229 -17.34 5.16 8.06
CA TRP A 229 -18.35 4.80 7.08
C TRP A 229 -19.23 3.73 7.70
N ALA A 230 -20.54 3.92 7.59
CA ALA A 230 -21.51 2.89 7.87
C ALA A 230 -22.49 2.89 6.70
N SER A 231 -22.59 1.77 5.99
CA SER A 231 -23.63 1.58 4.97
C SER A 231 -24.65 0.58 5.49
N CYS A 232 -25.92 0.89 5.30
CA CYS A 232 -27.04 0.01 5.60
C CYS A 232 -27.93 -0.03 4.37
N SER A 233 -28.23 -1.22 3.86
CA SER A 233 -29.20 -1.38 2.77
C SER A 233 -30.04 -2.63 2.95
N VAL A 234 -31.18 -2.61 2.28
CA VAL A 234 -32.16 -3.70 2.27
C VAL A 234 -32.34 -4.13 0.83
N THR A 235 -32.26 -5.43 0.57
CA THR A 235 -32.46 -5.98 -0.78
C THR A 235 -33.48 -7.09 -0.72
N THR A 236 -34.42 -7.06 -1.68
CA THR A 236 -35.39 -8.12 -1.92
C THR A 236 -35.04 -8.86 -3.21
N THR A 237 -35.02 -10.19 -3.18
CA THR A 237 -34.93 -10.99 -4.40
C THR A 237 -36.35 -11.26 -4.91
N GLY A 238 -36.70 -10.63 -6.03
CA GLY A 238 -37.96 -10.90 -6.74
C GLY A 238 -37.82 -12.14 -7.62
N ARG A 239 -38.60 -13.20 -7.35
CA ARG A 239 -38.83 -14.27 -8.34
C ARG A 239 -39.81 -13.74 -9.39
N SER A 240 -39.36 -13.55 -10.63
CA SER A 240 -40.29 -13.53 -11.76
C SER A 240 -40.85 -14.94 -11.92
N ARG A 241 -42.18 -15.07 -11.89
CA ARG A 241 -42.86 -16.28 -12.35
C ARG A 241 -42.78 -16.39 -13.86
#